data_AF-A0A830FEZ5-F1
#
_entry.id   AF-A0A830FEZ5-F1
#
_cell.length_a   1.000
_cell.length_b   1.000
_cell.length_c   1.000
_cell.angle_alpha   90.00
_cell.angle_beta   90.00
_cell.angle_gamma   90.00
#
_symmetry.space_group_name_H-M   'P 1'
#
loop_
_entity.id
_entity.type
_entity.pdbx_description
1 polymer ?
#
loop_
_entity_poly.entity_id
_entity_poly.type
_entity_poly.pdbx_seq_one_letter_code
_entity_poly.pdbx_strand_id
1 'polypeptide(L)'
;MNRRRFLTLSGVGVVGAVAGCSSEGDSAESVDSHPAAADLDAQPRRGELGGHVILAFEDPSCPTCRRFHEDTLPDIRKNIVDAGKGAYVVRTYPVIYPWGEPATQALESTFARDSEAYWSLFDHYFAEQSSFDPDNVLDRTATFLTEETAVDGEAVARDARERTHDDAVQADIQAAEDAGLGETTPIILLFEDGEFVTKVNGSVSYDLIAEALGERDG
;
A
#
# COMPACT_ATOMS: atom_id res chain seq x y z
N MET A 1 -6.20 41.99 62.30
CA MET A 1 -4.76 41.97 62.64
C MET A 1 -3.94 41.95 61.36
N ASN A 2 -2.96 42.85 61.30
CA ASN A 2 -2.14 43.24 60.15
C ASN A 2 -1.46 42.12 59.36
N ARG A 3 -1.37 42.30 58.03
CA ARG A 3 -0.12 42.58 57.25
C ARG A 3 -0.52 42.84 55.79
N ARG A 4 -0.43 44.09 55.26
CA ARG A 4 0.73 44.69 54.56
C ARG A 4 1.16 43.84 53.35
N ARG A 5 1.23 44.32 52.09
CA ARG A 5 1.83 45.57 51.59
C ARG A 5 1.54 45.76 50.08
N PHE A 6 1.46 47.03 49.68
CA PHE A 6 1.63 47.58 48.32
C PHE A 6 2.95 47.16 47.64
N LEU A 7 2.96 47.10 46.30
CA LEU A 7 3.78 47.98 45.43
C LEU A 7 3.59 47.64 43.94
N THR A 8 3.03 48.61 43.21
CA THR A 8 3.16 48.82 41.76
C THR A 8 4.52 49.43 41.45
N LEU A 9 5.20 48.98 40.38
CA LEU A 9 5.93 49.83 39.40
C LEU A 9 6.66 48.97 38.34
N SER A 10 6.22 49.17 37.09
CA SER A 10 6.96 49.32 35.84
C SER A 10 8.18 48.45 35.50
N GLY A 11 8.06 47.76 34.36
CA GLY A 11 9.19 47.34 33.54
C GLY A 11 8.79 47.26 32.06
N VAL A 12 9.12 48.29 31.29
CA VAL A 12 9.13 48.24 29.81
C VAL A 12 10.42 47.52 29.40
N GLY A 13 10.29 46.46 28.60
CA GLY A 13 11.41 45.65 28.10
C GLY A 13 11.15 45.11 26.70
N VAL A 14 11.72 45.83 25.73
CA VAL A 14 12.14 45.52 24.35
C VAL A 14 11.89 44.09 23.78
N VAL A 15 11.23 44.10 22.61
CA VAL A 15 11.37 43.26 21.40
C VAL A 15 12.34 42.06 21.45
N GLY A 16 11.81 40.89 21.10
CA GLY A 16 12.58 39.73 20.67
C GLY A 16 11.68 38.73 19.96
N ALA A 17 11.40 38.97 18.68
CA ALA A 17 10.87 37.93 17.80
C ALA A 17 11.96 36.88 17.60
N VAL A 18 11.79 35.72 18.22
CA VAL A 18 12.38 34.48 17.71
C VAL A 18 11.25 33.70 17.06
N ALA A 19 11.12 33.91 15.75
CA ALA A 19 10.56 32.92 14.86
C ALA A 19 11.42 31.66 15.01
N GLY A 20 11.05 30.81 15.96
CA GLY A 20 11.53 29.45 16.00
C GLY A 20 10.82 28.72 14.87
N CYS A 21 11.46 28.67 13.70
CA CYS A 21 11.22 27.59 12.76
C CYS A 21 11.55 26.30 13.51
N SER A 22 10.55 25.68 14.11
CA SER A 22 10.56 24.24 14.28
C SER A 22 10.53 23.69 12.87
N SER A 23 11.71 23.44 12.29
CA SER A 23 11.81 22.31 11.39
C SER A 23 11.45 21.11 12.26
N GLU A 24 10.17 20.71 12.24
CA GLU A 24 9.81 19.32 12.50
C GLU A 24 10.78 18.51 11.65
N GLY A 25 11.77 17.93 12.31
CA GLY A 25 12.60 16.94 11.69
C GLY A 25 11.66 15.79 11.41
N ASP A 26 11.33 15.61 10.13
CA ASP A 26 11.03 14.28 9.60
C ASP A 26 12.24 13.42 9.96
N SER A 27 12.20 12.80 11.13
CA SER A 27 12.85 11.52 11.33
C SER A 27 12.29 10.65 10.22
N ALA A 28 13.13 10.21 9.29
CA ALA A 28 12.76 9.19 8.32
C ALA A 28 12.01 8.09 9.08
N GLU A 29 10.74 7.90 8.71
CA GLU A 29 9.92 6.90 9.37
C GLU A 29 10.41 5.55 8.88
N SER A 30 10.94 4.73 9.78
CA SER A 30 11.31 3.36 9.45
C SER A 30 10.05 2.58 9.03
N VAL A 31 10.21 1.66 8.08
CA VAL A 31 9.18 0.74 7.61
C VAL A 31 8.49 0.01 8.77
N ASP A 32 9.22 -0.30 9.84
CA ASP A 32 8.68 -0.98 11.04
C ASP A 32 7.68 -0.10 11.83
N SER A 33 7.72 1.21 11.64
CA SER A 33 6.93 2.20 12.37
C SER A 33 5.97 3.01 11.50
N HIS A 34 6.13 2.95 10.18
CA HIS A 34 5.31 3.71 9.25
C HIS A 34 3.89 3.10 9.19
N PRO A 35 2.80 3.87 9.39
CA PRO A 35 1.44 3.33 9.50
C PRO A 35 0.99 2.47 8.31
N ALA A 36 1.36 2.86 7.08
CA ALA A 36 1.05 2.10 5.87
C ALA A 36 1.67 0.67 5.87
N ALA A 37 2.75 0.47 6.61
CA ALA A 37 3.48 -0.79 6.70
C ALA A 37 3.09 -1.64 7.94
N ALA A 38 1.99 -1.29 8.64
CA ALA A 38 1.51 -2.07 9.78
C ALA A 38 1.20 -3.54 9.40
N ASP A 39 1.80 -4.53 10.07
CA ASP A 39 1.66 -5.95 9.72
C ASP A 39 2.14 -6.30 8.29
N LEU A 40 3.21 -5.64 7.83
CA LEU A 40 3.80 -5.85 6.49
C LEU A 40 4.13 -7.33 6.19
N ASP A 41 4.59 -8.09 7.19
CA ASP A 41 4.92 -9.51 7.06
C ASP A 41 3.71 -10.40 6.70
N ALA A 42 2.49 -9.94 7.02
CA ALA A 42 1.25 -10.66 6.73
C ALA A 42 0.72 -10.36 5.33
N GLN A 43 1.33 -9.43 4.59
CA GLN A 43 0.84 -8.98 3.28
C GLN A 43 1.37 -9.85 2.13
N PRO A 44 0.63 -9.96 1.02
CA PRO A 44 1.14 -10.56 -0.20
C PRO A 44 2.42 -9.86 -0.67
N ARG A 45 3.53 -10.62 -0.73
CA ARG A 45 4.83 -10.10 -1.18
C ARG A 45 5.58 -10.99 -2.15
N ARG A 46 6.46 -10.35 -2.94
CA ARG A 46 7.52 -10.97 -3.73
C ARG A 46 8.86 -10.36 -3.31
N GLY A 47 9.86 -11.21 -3.04
CA GLY A 47 11.17 -10.76 -2.56
C GLY A 47 11.22 -10.60 -1.05
N GLU A 48 12.40 -10.36 -0.50
CA GLU A 48 12.65 -10.27 0.95
C GLU A 48 12.60 -8.83 1.45
N LEU A 49 12.06 -8.61 2.65
CA LEU A 49 11.88 -7.28 3.25
C LEU A 49 13.19 -6.64 3.77
N GLY A 50 14.32 -7.35 3.72
CA GLY A 50 15.59 -6.91 4.30
C GLY A 50 16.40 -5.90 3.46
N GLY A 51 15.75 -5.20 2.53
CA GLY A 51 16.34 -4.21 1.64
C GLY A 51 15.28 -3.18 1.23
N HIS A 52 15.18 -2.85 -0.05
CA HIS A 52 14.13 -1.93 -0.53
C HIS A 52 12.74 -2.54 -0.33
N VAL A 53 11.78 -1.73 0.13
CA VAL A 53 10.36 -2.11 0.14
C VAL A 53 9.60 -1.17 -0.76
N ILE A 54 8.96 -1.75 -1.78
CA ILE A 54 8.00 -1.06 -2.64
C ILE A 54 6.62 -1.55 -2.20
N LEU A 55 5.94 -0.74 -1.39
CA LEU A 55 4.61 -1.04 -0.89
C LEU A 55 3.56 -0.35 -1.76
N ALA A 56 2.74 -1.14 -2.44
CA ALA A 56 1.71 -0.68 -3.35
C ALA A 56 0.31 -0.90 -2.79
N PHE A 57 -0.48 0.17 -2.68
CA PHE A 57 -1.92 0.10 -2.50
C PHE A 57 -2.58 0.10 -3.88
N GLU A 58 -3.17 -1.03 -4.26
CA GLU A 58 -3.76 -1.22 -5.58
C GLU A 58 -5.22 -1.66 -5.48
N ASP A 59 -6.02 -1.23 -6.46
CA ASP A 59 -7.39 -1.70 -6.64
C ASP A 59 -7.44 -2.49 -7.96
N PRO A 60 -7.84 -3.78 -7.93
CA PRO A 60 -7.98 -4.60 -9.14
C PRO A 60 -8.85 -3.94 -10.21
N SER A 61 -9.80 -3.10 -9.80
CA SER A 61 -10.70 -2.39 -10.69
C SER A 61 -10.15 -1.08 -11.26
N CYS A 62 -9.04 -0.57 -10.73
CA CYS A 62 -8.49 0.71 -11.14
C CYS A 62 -7.71 0.64 -12.47
N PRO A 63 -8.11 1.42 -13.50
CA PRO A 63 -7.41 1.45 -14.79
C PRO A 63 -5.99 2.00 -14.69
N THR A 64 -5.71 2.86 -13.71
CA THR A 64 -4.36 3.37 -13.47
C THR A 64 -3.49 2.32 -12.77
N CYS A 65 -4.06 1.49 -11.89
CA CYS A 65 -3.35 0.34 -11.31
C CYS A 65 -2.99 -0.65 -12.41
N ARG A 66 -3.91 -0.94 -13.34
CA ARG A 66 -3.60 -1.79 -14.51
C ARG A 66 -2.39 -1.28 -15.30
N ARG A 67 -2.33 0.03 -15.60
CA ARG A 67 -1.17 0.61 -16.32
C ARG A 67 0.12 0.46 -15.52
N PHE A 68 0.09 0.70 -14.21
CA PHE A 68 1.26 0.49 -13.36
C PHE A 68 1.71 -0.97 -13.37
N HIS A 69 0.76 -1.89 -13.26
CA HIS A 69 0.98 -3.33 -13.29
C HIS A 69 1.54 -3.82 -14.63
N GLU A 70 1.09 -3.26 -15.76
CA GLU A 70 1.56 -3.61 -17.11
C GLU A 70 2.92 -2.97 -17.44
N ASP A 71 3.09 -1.69 -17.11
CA ASP A 71 4.20 -0.88 -17.60
C ASP A 71 5.39 -0.80 -16.64
N THR A 72 5.19 -1.03 -15.33
CA THR A 72 6.20 -0.74 -14.30
C THR A 72 6.53 -1.92 -13.41
N LEU A 73 5.52 -2.70 -13.00
CA LEU A 73 5.75 -3.87 -12.16
C LEU A 73 6.72 -4.91 -12.77
N PRO A 74 6.77 -5.17 -14.08
CA PRO A 74 7.74 -6.10 -14.66
C PRO A 74 9.19 -5.68 -14.40
N ASP A 75 9.48 -4.38 -14.48
CA ASP A 75 10.82 -3.85 -14.21
C ASP A 75 11.15 -3.83 -12.71
N ILE A 76 10.15 -3.58 -11.84
CA ILE A 76 10.31 -3.76 -10.38
C ILE A 76 10.67 -5.22 -10.07
N ARG A 77 9.90 -6.18 -10.60
CA ARG A 77 10.14 -7.61 -10.41
C ARG A 77 11.56 -7.97 -10.83
N LYS A 78 11.96 -7.59 -12.05
CA LYS A 78 13.28 -7.92 -12.60
C LYS A 78 14.44 -7.29 -11.82
N ASN A 79 14.36 -5.99 -11.52
CA ASN A 79 15.53 -5.23 -11.08
C ASN A 79 15.64 -5.09 -9.55
N ILE A 80 14.55 -5.32 -8.81
CA ILE A 80 14.53 -5.26 -7.35
C ILE A 80 14.34 -6.66 -6.77
N VAL A 81 13.24 -7.34 -7.13
CA VAL A 81 12.86 -8.63 -6.54
C VAL A 81 13.80 -9.75 -6.98
N ASP A 82 13.90 -10.01 -8.29
CA ASP A 82 14.72 -11.10 -8.85
C ASP A 82 16.23 -10.85 -8.64
N ALA A 83 16.61 -9.58 -8.50
CA ALA A 83 17.98 -9.16 -8.17
C ALA A 83 18.31 -9.33 -6.68
N GLY A 84 17.32 -9.67 -5.83
CA GLY A 84 17.50 -9.85 -4.38
C GLY A 84 17.76 -8.56 -3.62
N LYS A 85 17.37 -7.40 -4.17
CA LYS A 85 17.58 -6.07 -3.57
C LYS A 85 16.46 -5.66 -2.63
N GLY A 86 15.30 -6.31 -2.71
CA GLY A 86 14.15 -5.91 -1.91
C GLY A 86 12.88 -6.68 -2.25
N ALA A 87 11.75 -6.12 -1.83
CA ALA A 87 10.44 -6.70 -1.99
C ALA A 87 9.44 -5.74 -2.66
N TYR A 88 8.53 -6.34 -3.42
CA TYR A 88 7.27 -5.74 -3.82
C TYR A 88 6.16 -6.30 -2.92
N VAL A 89 5.47 -5.42 -2.20
CA VAL A 89 4.38 -5.78 -1.29
C VAL A 89 3.12 -5.10 -1.77
N VAL A 90 2.01 -5.84 -1.78
CA VAL A 90 0.71 -5.32 -2.20
C VAL A 90 -0.23 -5.28 -1.01
N ARG A 91 -0.98 -4.18 -0.92
CA ARG A 91 -2.23 -4.08 -0.17
C ARG A 91 -3.35 -3.80 -1.14
N THR A 92 -4.47 -4.49 -0.95
CA THR A 92 -5.63 -4.32 -1.81
C THR A 92 -6.55 -3.25 -1.23
N TYR A 93 -6.84 -2.21 -2.00
CA TYR A 93 -7.53 -1.01 -1.53
C TYR A 93 -8.69 -0.62 -2.48
N PRO A 94 -9.88 -1.22 -2.32
CA PRO A 94 -10.97 -1.19 -3.30
C PRO A 94 -11.79 0.12 -3.27
N VAL A 95 -11.22 1.21 -3.76
CA VAL A 95 -11.82 2.56 -3.71
C VAL A 95 -12.30 3.12 -5.05
N ILE A 96 -12.14 2.40 -6.18
CA ILE A 96 -12.36 2.95 -7.52
C ILE A 96 -13.67 2.49 -8.17
N TYR A 97 -13.90 1.20 -8.38
CA TYR A 97 -15.16 0.70 -8.96
C TYR A 97 -15.81 -0.41 -8.11
N PRO A 98 -17.14 -0.59 -8.18
CA PRO A 98 -17.86 -1.45 -7.24
C PRO A 98 -17.47 -2.93 -7.25
N TRP A 99 -16.87 -3.44 -8.33
CA TRP A 99 -16.41 -4.82 -8.39
C TRP A 99 -15.04 -5.02 -7.72
N GLY A 100 -14.31 -3.94 -7.39
CA GLY A 100 -13.02 -4.00 -6.69
C GLY A 100 -13.12 -4.62 -5.30
N GLU A 101 -14.18 -4.33 -4.56
CA GLU A 101 -14.43 -4.90 -3.22
C GLU A 101 -14.57 -6.43 -3.25
N PRO A 102 -15.48 -7.05 -4.03
CA PRO A 102 -15.56 -8.51 -4.10
C PRO A 102 -14.30 -9.15 -4.69
N ALA A 103 -13.59 -8.49 -5.63
CA ALA A 103 -12.29 -8.98 -6.11
C ALA A 103 -11.23 -8.99 -5.00
N THR A 104 -11.19 -7.95 -4.18
CA THR A 104 -10.29 -7.83 -3.01
C THR A 104 -10.58 -8.92 -1.98
N GLN A 105 -11.85 -9.17 -1.65
CA GLN A 105 -12.23 -10.28 -0.76
C GLN A 105 -11.79 -11.64 -1.33
N ALA A 106 -11.85 -11.81 -2.66
CA ALA A 106 -11.40 -13.04 -3.31
C ALA A 106 -9.86 -13.16 -3.34
N LEU A 107 -9.13 -12.05 -3.49
CA LEU A 107 -7.68 -12.01 -3.37
C LEU A 107 -7.23 -12.45 -1.98
N GLU A 108 -7.79 -11.86 -0.91
CA GLU A 108 -7.47 -12.26 0.48
C GLU A 108 -7.80 -13.74 0.74
N SER A 109 -8.97 -14.18 0.27
CA SER A 109 -9.37 -15.60 0.36
C SER A 109 -8.42 -16.52 -0.38
N THR A 110 -7.86 -16.09 -1.51
CA THR A 110 -6.89 -16.85 -2.29
C THR A 110 -5.53 -16.88 -1.59
N PHE A 111 -5.05 -15.74 -1.11
CA PHE A 111 -3.78 -15.62 -0.39
C PHE A 111 -3.74 -16.49 0.87
N ALA A 112 -4.84 -16.52 1.63
CA ALA A 112 -4.98 -17.39 2.80
C ALA A 112 -4.87 -18.89 2.48
N ARG A 113 -5.05 -19.27 1.21
CA ARG A 113 -4.96 -20.67 0.75
C ARG A 113 -3.63 -20.97 0.08
N ASP A 114 -3.21 -20.10 -0.84
CA ASP A 114 -2.00 -20.27 -1.63
C ASP A 114 -1.49 -18.92 -2.16
N SER A 115 -0.23 -18.61 -1.85
CA SER A 115 0.38 -17.35 -2.25
C SER A 115 0.62 -17.25 -3.76
N GLU A 116 0.97 -18.34 -4.45
CA GLU A 116 1.20 -18.30 -5.91
C GLU A 116 -0.10 -18.09 -6.69
N ALA A 117 -1.18 -18.72 -6.23
CA ALA A 117 -2.51 -18.53 -6.79
C ALA A 117 -3.01 -17.08 -6.60
N TYR A 118 -2.68 -16.42 -5.48
CA TYR A 118 -2.97 -14.99 -5.29
C TYR A 118 -2.35 -14.17 -6.42
N TRP A 119 -1.06 -14.35 -6.70
CA TRP A 119 -0.38 -13.55 -7.72
C TRP A 119 -0.90 -13.85 -9.13
N SER A 120 -1.28 -15.10 -9.39
CA SER A 120 -1.90 -15.49 -10.65
C SER A 120 -3.28 -14.83 -10.83
N LEU A 121 -4.09 -14.78 -9.76
CA LEU A 121 -5.39 -14.10 -9.77
C LEU A 121 -5.24 -12.58 -9.87
N PHE A 122 -4.26 -12.00 -9.17
CA PHE A 122 -3.94 -10.57 -9.22
C PHE A 122 -3.54 -10.14 -10.64
N ASP A 123 -2.61 -10.88 -11.26
CA ASP A 123 -2.21 -10.66 -12.65
C ASP A 123 -3.42 -10.83 -13.61
N HIS A 124 -4.31 -11.81 -13.36
CA HIS A 124 -5.51 -12.04 -14.16
C HIS A 124 -6.52 -10.88 -14.11
N TYR A 125 -6.78 -10.32 -12.93
CA TYR A 125 -7.69 -9.17 -12.81
C TYR A 125 -7.22 -7.98 -13.63
N PHE A 126 -5.92 -7.70 -13.66
CA PHE A 126 -5.39 -6.61 -14.48
C PHE A 126 -5.41 -6.95 -15.97
N ALA A 127 -5.01 -8.16 -16.36
CA ALA A 127 -5.01 -8.59 -17.76
C ALA A 127 -6.41 -8.54 -18.39
N GLU A 128 -7.44 -8.92 -17.64
CA GLU A 128 -8.82 -9.02 -18.13
C GLU A 128 -9.74 -7.93 -17.54
N GLN A 129 -9.18 -6.84 -17.01
CA GLN A 129 -9.88 -5.84 -16.17
C GLN A 129 -11.19 -5.32 -16.79
N SER A 130 -11.23 -5.13 -18.11
CA SER A 130 -12.42 -4.62 -18.80
C SER A 130 -13.57 -5.64 -18.93
N SER A 131 -13.34 -6.90 -18.57
CA SER A 131 -14.33 -7.96 -18.62
C SER A 131 -15.08 -8.16 -17.31
N PHE A 132 -14.66 -7.48 -16.25
CA PHE A 132 -15.23 -7.60 -14.91
C PHE A 132 -16.27 -6.54 -14.61
N ASP A 133 -17.31 -6.97 -13.91
CA ASP A 133 -18.38 -6.14 -13.36
C ASP A 133 -18.89 -6.77 -12.05
N PRO A 134 -19.74 -6.06 -11.27
CA PRO A 134 -20.22 -6.57 -9.99
C PRO A 134 -21.02 -7.87 -10.08
N ASP A 135 -21.62 -8.16 -11.24
CA ASP A 135 -22.47 -9.33 -11.42
C ASP A 135 -21.65 -10.58 -11.77
N ASN A 136 -20.46 -10.43 -12.35
CA ASN A 136 -19.68 -11.54 -12.89
C ASN A 136 -18.36 -11.84 -12.16
N VAL A 137 -17.86 -10.91 -11.35
CA VAL A 137 -16.47 -10.95 -10.86
C VAL A 137 -16.14 -12.21 -10.07
N LEU A 138 -17.03 -12.66 -9.18
CA LEU A 138 -16.79 -13.85 -8.37
C LEU A 138 -16.92 -15.16 -9.15
N ASP A 139 -17.83 -15.22 -10.13
CA ASP A 139 -18.01 -16.39 -10.98
C ASP A 139 -16.81 -16.57 -11.92
N ARG A 140 -16.30 -15.48 -12.49
CA ARG A 140 -15.06 -15.48 -13.29
C ARG A 140 -13.84 -15.84 -12.44
N THR A 141 -13.79 -15.33 -11.21
CA THR A 141 -12.72 -15.68 -10.25
C THR A 141 -12.71 -17.17 -9.93
N ALA A 142 -13.88 -17.74 -9.63
CA ALA A 142 -14.02 -19.17 -9.37
C ALA A 142 -13.57 -20.01 -10.57
N THR A 143 -13.98 -19.60 -11.78
CA THR A 143 -13.60 -20.27 -13.03
C THR A 143 -12.08 -20.24 -13.22
N PHE A 144 -11.47 -19.04 -13.18
CA PHE A 144 -10.02 -18.89 -13.36
C PHE A 144 -9.22 -19.73 -12.37
N LEU A 145 -9.53 -19.63 -11.06
CA LEU A 145 -8.79 -20.36 -10.04
C LEU A 145 -8.90 -21.88 -10.22
N THR A 146 -10.09 -22.38 -10.58
CA THR A 146 -10.34 -23.80 -10.80
C THR A 146 -9.62 -24.35 -12.04
N GLU A 147 -9.51 -23.53 -13.09
CA GLU A 147 -8.90 -23.94 -14.36
C GLU A 147 -7.37 -23.79 -14.35
N GLU A 148 -6.85 -22.74 -13.72
CA GLU A 148 -5.44 -22.33 -13.85
C GLU A 148 -4.60 -22.61 -12.59
N THR A 149 -5.21 -23.01 -11.48
CA THR A 149 -4.50 -23.24 -10.20
C THR A 149 -4.95 -24.53 -9.49
N ALA A 150 -4.32 -24.84 -8.36
CA ALA A 150 -4.74 -25.94 -7.49
C ALA A 150 -5.80 -25.53 -6.44
N VAL A 151 -6.18 -24.25 -6.39
CA VAL A 151 -7.13 -23.70 -5.42
C VAL A 151 -8.57 -23.98 -5.85
N ASP A 152 -9.41 -24.38 -4.90
CA ASP A 152 -10.87 -24.49 -5.11
C ASP A 152 -11.48 -23.09 -5.29
N GLY A 153 -11.71 -22.71 -6.55
CA GLY A 153 -12.24 -21.40 -6.91
C GLY A 153 -13.66 -21.15 -6.39
N GLU A 154 -14.50 -22.18 -6.30
CA GLU A 154 -15.85 -22.06 -5.73
C GLU A 154 -15.80 -21.80 -4.22
N ALA A 155 -14.84 -22.41 -3.52
CA ALA A 155 -14.59 -22.10 -2.11
C ALA A 155 -14.13 -20.64 -1.94
N VAL A 156 -13.23 -20.14 -2.78
CA VAL A 156 -12.79 -18.74 -2.76
C VAL A 156 -13.97 -17.79 -3.03
N ALA A 157 -14.77 -18.05 -4.06
CA ALA A 157 -15.91 -17.21 -4.38
C ALA A 157 -16.98 -17.21 -3.28
N ARG A 158 -17.18 -18.33 -2.58
CA ARG A 158 -18.06 -18.36 -1.40
C ARG A 158 -17.49 -17.52 -0.27
N ASP A 159 -16.22 -17.70 0.09
CA ASP A 159 -15.58 -16.94 1.16
C ASP A 159 -15.62 -15.43 0.88
N ALA A 160 -15.42 -15.03 -0.37
CA ALA A 160 -15.53 -13.65 -0.80
C ALA A 160 -16.95 -13.07 -0.65
N ARG A 161 -17.99 -13.83 -1.02
CA ARG A 161 -19.40 -13.44 -0.80
C ARG A 161 -19.74 -13.30 0.68
N GLU A 162 -19.17 -14.17 1.50
CA GLU A 162 -19.37 -14.20 2.96
C GLU A 162 -18.45 -13.22 3.71
N ARG A 163 -17.52 -12.55 3.00
CA ARG A 163 -16.48 -11.68 3.57
C ARG A 163 -15.69 -12.38 4.68
N THR A 164 -15.28 -13.62 4.42
CA THR A 164 -14.58 -14.46 5.42
C THR A 164 -13.27 -13.83 5.90
N HIS A 165 -12.62 -13.05 5.04
CA HIS A 165 -11.35 -12.37 5.29
C HIS A 165 -11.51 -10.86 5.43
N ASP A 166 -12.68 -10.39 5.86
CA ASP A 166 -12.95 -8.94 5.96
C ASP A 166 -11.95 -8.21 6.86
N ASP A 167 -11.49 -8.86 7.94
CA ASP A 167 -10.50 -8.28 8.85
C ASP A 167 -9.19 -7.92 8.12
N ALA A 168 -8.76 -8.71 7.12
CA ALA A 168 -7.58 -8.41 6.32
C ALA A 168 -7.81 -7.22 5.38
N VAL A 169 -8.97 -7.18 4.71
CA VAL A 169 -9.36 -6.06 3.86
C VAL A 169 -9.47 -4.75 4.65
N GLN A 170 -10.09 -4.80 5.84
CA GLN A 170 -10.18 -3.63 6.71
C GLN A 170 -8.82 -3.20 7.27
N ALA A 171 -7.89 -4.13 7.50
CA ALA A 171 -6.53 -3.79 7.91
C ALA A 171 -5.79 -3.00 6.82
N ASP A 172 -5.96 -3.37 5.55
CA ASP A 172 -5.40 -2.62 4.41
C ASP A 172 -6.00 -1.22 4.29
N ILE A 173 -7.32 -1.10 4.41
CA ILE A 173 -8.02 0.18 4.42
C ILE A 173 -7.55 1.05 5.58
N GLN A 174 -7.46 0.50 6.80
CA GLN A 174 -7.03 1.24 7.98
C GLN A 174 -5.57 1.71 7.85
N ALA A 175 -4.67 0.87 7.31
CA ALA A 175 -3.28 1.26 7.05
C ALA A 175 -3.20 2.43 6.06
N ALA A 176 -4.08 2.47 5.05
CA ALA A 176 -4.17 3.59 4.11
C ALA A 176 -4.71 4.87 4.78
N GLU A 177 -5.73 4.75 5.63
CA GLU A 177 -6.32 5.87 6.38
C GLU A 177 -5.33 6.47 7.38
N ASP A 178 -4.67 5.62 8.17
CA ASP A 178 -3.71 6.03 9.21
C ASP A 178 -2.47 6.71 8.60
N ALA A 179 -2.08 6.30 7.39
CA ALA A 179 -1.01 6.93 6.62
C ALA A 179 -1.49 8.14 5.78
N GLY A 180 -2.77 8.53 5.86
CA GLY A 180 -3.31 9.69 5.15
C GLY A 180 -3.21 9.56 3.62
N LEU A 181 -3.44 8.36 3.08
CA LEU A 181 -3.29 8.07 1.66
C LEU A 181 -4.47 8.57 0.81
N GLY A 182 -5.63 8.78 1.41
CA GLY A 182 -6.87 9.20 0.72
C GLY A 182 -7.48 8.07 -0.11
N GLU A 183 -8.57 8.36 -0.83
CA GLU A 183 -9.30 7.38 -1.66
C GLU A 183 -8.82 7.42 -3.11
N THR A 184 -7.55 7.11 -3.35
CA THR A 184 -6.97 7.02 -4.71
C THR A 184 -6.07 5.80 -4.85
N THR A 185 -5.94 5.26 -6.05
CA THR A 185 -5.01 4.17 -6.37
C THR A 185 -4.48 4.28 -7.81
N PRO A 186 -3.27 3.76 -8.11
CA PRO A 186 -2.33 3.16 -7.18
C PRO A 186 -1.61 4.23 -6.36
N ILE A 187 -1.22 3.85 -5.15
CA ILE A 187 -0.34 4.64 -4.29
C ILE A 187 0.84 3.77 -3.92
N ILE A 188 2.05 4.23 -4.25
CA ILE A 188 3.29 3.47 -4.04
C ILE A 188 4.13 4.21 -2.99
N LEU A 189 4.45 3.53 -1.91
CA LEU A 189 5.39 4.00 -0.89
C LEU A 189 6.73 3.30 -1.12
N LEU A 190 7.80 4.09 -1.07
CA LEU A 190 9.15 3.63 -1.33
C LEU A 190 9.96 3.74 -0.05
N PHE A 191 10.53 2.61 0.36
CA PHE A 191 11.46 2.52 1.46
C PHE A 191 12.81 2.03 0.93
N GLU A 192 13.87 2.80 1.17
CA GLU A 192 15.26 2.44 0.84
C GLU A 192 15.90 1.83 2.09
N ASP A 193 16.31 0.56 2.01
CA ASP A 193 16.90 -0.18 3.14
C ASP A 193 16.10 -0.05 4.47
N GLY A 194 14.77 -0.05 4.37
CA GLY A 194 13.85 0.05 5.50
C GLY A 194 13.53 1.47 5.98
N GLU A 195 14.07 2.51 5.35
CA GLU A 195 13.78 3.91 5.68
C GLU A 195 12.82 4.52 4.65
N PHE A 196 11.76 5.19 5.10
CA PHE A 196 10.81 5.84 4.20
C PHE A 196 11.48 6.95 3.39
N VAL A 197 11.36 6.90 2.07
CA VAL A 197 11.89 7.90 1.15
C VAL A 197 10.78 8.83 0.67
N THR A 198 9.75 8.26 0.05
CA THR A 198 8.69 9.05 -0.60
C THR A 198 7.45 8.21 -0.88
N LYS A 199 6.36 8.91 -1.19
CA LYS A 199 5.12 8.37 -1.73
C LYS A 199 4.88 8.93 -3.13
N VAL A 200 4.45 8.08 -4.04
CA VAL A 200 4.08 8.45 -5.41
C VAL A 200 2.69 7.92 -5.75
N ASN A 201 1.92 8.71 -6.50
CA ASN A 201 0.55 8.38 -6.88
C ASN A 201 0.45 8.18 -8.39
N GLY A 202 -0.33 7.17 -8.81
CA GLY A 202 -0.56 6.88 -10.22
C GLY A 202 0.47 5.93 -10.84
N SER A 203 0.36 5.74 -12.16
CA SER A 203 1.24 4.87 -12.94
C SER A 203 2.59 5.56 -13.20
N VAL A 204 3.45 5.60 -12.19
CA VAL A 204 4.83 6.11 -12.28
C VAL A 204 5.73 5.14 -13.04
N SER A 205 6.79 5.64 -13.68
CA SER A 205 7.77 4.78 -14.36
C SER A 205 8.73 4.11 -13.38
N TYR A 206 9.32 2.99 -13.80
CA TYR A 206 10.39 2.34 -13.04
C TYR A 206 11.59 3.26 -12.84
N ASP A 207 11.96 4.08 -13.84
CA ASP A 207 13.07 5.04 -13.72
C ASP A 207 12.91 5.99 -12.54
N LEU A 208 11.67 6.44 -12.25
CA LEU A 208 11.39 7.30 -11.11
C LEU A 208 11.52 6.56 -9.78
N ILE A 209 11.06 5.30 -9.73
CA ILE A 209 11.20 4.43 -8.57
C ILE A 209 12.68 4.15 -8.30
N ALA A 210 13.44 3.81 -9.34
CA ALA A 210 14.87 3.53 -9.24
C ALA A 210 15.67 4.77 -8.80
N GLU A 211 15.33 5.96 -9.30
CA GLU A 211 15.93 7.21 -8.83
C GLU A 211 15.66 7.45 -7.34
N ALA A 212 14.42 7.23 -6.89
CA ALA A 212 14.04 7.41 -5.50
C ALA A 212 14.73 6.40 -4.56
N LEU A 213 14.93 5.16 -5.00
CA LEU A 213 15.59 4.09 -4.22
C LEU A 213 17.13 4.12 -4.34
N GLY A 214 17.73 5.15 -4.94
CA GLY A 214 19.19 5.22 -5.10
C GLY A 214 19.77 4.16 -6.05
N GLU A 215 18.93 3.51 -6.86
CA GLU A 215 19.29 2.39 -7.75
C GLU A 215 19.89 2.84 -9.09
N ARG A 216 19.93 4.14 -9.35
CA ARG A 216 20.69 4.69 -10.49
C ARG A 216 22.16 4.79 -10.11
N ASP A 217 22.97 3.93 -10.73
CA ASP A 217 24.42 4.12 -10.80
C ASP A 217 24.72 5.55 -11.30
N GLY A 218 25.66 6.22 -10.62
CA GLY A 218 26.28 7.46 -11.11
C GLY A 218 27.10 7.26 -12.38
#